data_AF-A0A7X6YRU4-F1
#
_entry.id   AF-A0A7X6YRU4-F1
#
_cell.length_a   1.000
_cell.length_b   1.000
_cell.length_c   1.000
_cell.angle_alpha   90.00
_cell.angle_beta   90.00
_cell.angle_gamma   90.00
#
_symmetry.space_group_name_H-M   'P 1'
#
loop_
_entity.id
_entity.type
_entity.pdbx_description
1 polymer ?
#
loop_
_entity_poly.entity_id
_entity_poly.type
_entity_poly.pdbx_seq_one_letter_code
_entity_poly.pdbx_strand_id
1 'polypeptide(L)'
;MMHNHEWIHFHCMEGLTSVDFGHRHSFRGRTDNAYDDEDHVHYFSIYTSFNEGHSHLVYGYTSKPIYLPDGRHYHLFSGRTSEDGRNCHCHEYRGATSIGYPY
;
A
#
# COMPACT_ATOMS: atom_id res chain seq x y z
N MET A 1 7.58 -26.29 -18.46
CA MET A 1 6.91 -25.05 -18.02
C MET A 1 7.94 -24.34 -17.14
N MET A 2 8.53 -23.25 -17.63
CA MET A 2 9.57 -22.52 -16.90
C MET A 2 8.89 -21.33 -16.24
N HIS A 3 8.72 -21.40 -14.92
CA HIS A 3 8.30 -20.27 -14.11
C HIS A 3 9.55 -19.43 -13.83
N ASN A 4 9.71 -18.29 -14.51
CA ASN A 4 10.83 -17.39 -14.27
C ASN A 4 10.52 -16.50 -13.05
N HIS A 5 10.81 -17.01 -11.85
CA HIS A 5 10.68 -16.30 -10.56
C HIS A 5 11.83 -15.29 -10.32
N GLU A 6 12.24 -14.52 -11.33
CA GLU A 6 13.48 -13.72 -11.26
C GLU A 6 13.27 -12.20 -11.41
N TRP A 7 12.03 -11.72 -11.46
CA TRP A 7 11.76 -10.28 -11.61
C TRP A 7 11.47 -9.63 -10.27
N ILE A 8 12.41 -8.81 -9.80
CA ILE A 8 12.19 -7.91 -8.68
C ILE A 8 11.40 -6.70 -9.18
N HIS A 9 10.28 -6.39 -8.52
CA HIS A 9 9.44 -5.26 -8.91
C HIS A 9 8.80 -4.59 -7.69
N PHE A 10 8.13 -3.46 -7.93
CA PHE A 10 7.37 -2.71 -6.94
C PHE A 10 6.04 -2.22 -7.55
N HIS A 11 5.10 -1.81 -6.70
CA HIS A 11 3.86 -1.17 -7.13
C HIS A 11 3.69 0.23 -6.56
N CYS A 12 3.02 1.11 -7.30
CA CYS A 12 2.57 2.39 -6.76
C CYS A 12 1.29 2.19 -5.93
N MET A 13 1.11 3.05 -4.93
CA MET A 13 -0.04 3.06 -4.04
C MET A 13 -0.53 4.49 -3.88
N GLU A 14 -1.84 4.68 -3.86
CA GLU A 14 -2.47 5.95 -3.49
C GLU A 14 -3.85 5.72 -2.89
N GLY A 15 -4.32 6.67 -2.09
CA GLY A 15 -5.64 6.57 -1.50
C GLY A 15 -5.95 7.65 -0.49
N LEU A 16 -7.12 7.50 0.12
CA LEU A 16 -7.61 8.31 1.23
C LEU A 16 -7.89 7.40 2.42
N THR A 17 -7.61 7.89 3.61
CA THR A 17 -8.04 7.22 4.84
C THR A 17 -9.53 7.42 5.08
N SER A 18 -10.12 6.63 5.99
CA SER A 18 -11.45 6.88 6.52
C SER A 18 -11.56 8.26 7.15
N VAL A 19 -12.79 8.76 7.25
CA VAL A 19 -13.08 9.99 7.99
C VAL A 19 -13.28 9.62 9.45
N ASP A 20 -12.34 10.00 10.30
CA ASP A 20 -12.39 9.80 11.74
C ASP A 20 -12.04 11.13 12.41
N PHE A 21 -12.61 11.40 13.58
CA PHE A 21 -12.36 12.64 14.32
C PHE A 21 -12.57 13.93 13.49
N GLY A 22 -13.43 13.86 12.46
CA GLY A 22 -13.79 15.00 11.62
C GLY A 22 -12.91 15.22 10.40
N HIS A 23 -11.82 14.46 10.21
CA HIS A 23 -10.93 14.59 9.06
C HIS A 23 -10.47 13.24 8.49
N ARG A 24 -9.73 13.32 7.40
CA ARG A 24 -9.05 12.20 6.73
C ARG A 24 -7.75 12.69 6.14
N HIS A 25 -6.87 11.78 5.78
CA HIS A 25 -5.63 12.08 5.08
C HIS A 25 -5.56 11.40 3.72
N SER A 26 -4.77 11.97 2.80
CA SER A 26 -4.39 11.31 1.56
C SER A 26 -3.01 10.69 1.71
N PHE A 27 -2.71 9.62 0.99
CA PHE A 27 -1.35 9.08 0.89
C PHE A 27 -1.05 8.71 -0.56
N ARG A 28 0.24 8.79 -0.92
CA ARG A 28 0.77 8.32 -2.19
C ARG A 28 2.21 7.87 -2.00
N GLY A 29 2.55 6.71 -2.53
CA GLY A 29 3.89 6.15 -2.42
C GLY A 29 4.05 4.90 -3.27
N ARG A 30 5.01 4.07 -2.92
CA ARG A 30 5.23 2.77 -3.54
C ARG A 30 5.47 1.72 -2.47
N THR A 31 5.26 0.47 -2.85
CA THR A 31 5.69 -0.67 -2.06
C THR A 31 7.21 -0.83 -2.14
N ASP A 32 7.76 -1.60 -1.19
CA ASP A 32 9.10 -2.15 -1.27
C ASP A 32 9.19 -3.16 -2.42
N ASN A 33 10.42 -3.50 -2.76
CA ASN A 33 10.72 -4.48 -3.80
C ASN A 33 10.43 -5.91 -3.29
N ALA A 34 9.87 -6.76 -4.16
CA ALA A 34 9.72 -8.20 -3.90
C ALA A 34 10.06 -9.01 -5.15
N TYR A 35 10.46 -10.27 -4.96
CA TYR A 35 10.61 -11.24 -6.04
C TYR A 35 9.22 -11.68 -6.52
N ASP A 36 9.01 -11.74 -7.83
CA ASP A 36 7.76 -12.18 -8.45
C ASP A 36 7.63 -13.72 -8.42
N ASP A 37 7.18 -14.25 -7.28
CA ASP A 37 6.70 -15.63 -7.14
C ASP A 37 5.16 -15.66 -7.06
N GLU A 38 4.52 -16.84 -7.14
CA GLU A 38 3.05 -16.93 -7.23
C GLU A 38 2.30 -16.38 -6.00
N ASP A 39 2.98 -16.24 -4.86
CA ASP A 39 2.39 -15.91 -3.56
C ASP A 39 3.02 -14.66 -2.92
N HIS A 40 3.85 -13.92 -3.66
CA HIS A 40 4.61 -12.82 -3.11
C HIS A 40 3.72 -11.68 -2.59
N VAL A 41 4.26 -10.98 -1.60
CA VAL A 41 3.65 -9.79 -1.02
C VAL A 41 4.69 -8.69 -0.97
N HIS A 42 4.23 -7.44 -1.01
CA HIS A 42 5.11 -6.30 -0.78
C HIS A 42 4.83 -5.64 0.56
N TYR A 43 5.90 -5.24 1.24
CA TYR A 43 5.82 -4.36 2.38
C TYR A 43 5.71 -2.90 1.93
N PHE A 44 5.18 -2.03 2.79
CA PHE A 44 5.14 -0.60 2.53
C PHE A 44 5.15 0.19 3.84
N SER A 45 5.63 1.43 3.76
CA SER A 45 5.66 2.40 4.85
C SER A 45 5.63 3.82 4.25
N ILE A 46 4.48 4.49 4.36
CA ILE A 46 4.18 5.74 3.65
C ILE A 46 3.55 6.72 4.63
N TYR A 47 4.06 7.95 4.71
CA TYR A 47 3.38 9.00 5.48
C TYR A 47 2.20 9.57 4.70
N THR A 48 1.11 9.85 5.41
CA THR A 48 -0.03 10.58 4.88
C THR A 48 0.28 12.08 4.74
N SER A 49 -0.59 12.80 4.03
CA SER A 49 -0.61 14.26 4.01
C SER A 49 -0.70 14.83 5.43
N PHE A 50 -0.09 16.00 5.62
CA PHE A 50 -0.15 16.73 6.89
C PHE A 50 -1.44 17.53 6.95
N ASN A 51 -2.41 17.04 7.73
CA ASN A 51 -3.73 17.65 7.90
C ASN A 51 -3.97 17.90 9.39
N GLU A 52 -4.62 19.01 9.74
CA GLU A 52 -4.96 19.32 11.14
C GLU A 52 -3.79 19.18 12.14
N GLY A 53 -2.59 19.53 11.69
CA GLY A 53 -1.40 19.57 12.55
C GLY A 53 -0.67 18.23 12.73
N HIS A 54 -1.01 17.17 12.00
CA HIS A 54 -0.28 15.90 12.06
C HIS A 54 -0.38 15.09 10.74
N SER A 55 0.44 14.04 10.65
CA SER A 55 0.40 12.99 9.64
C SER A 55 0.36 11.65 10.35
N HIS A 56 -0.11 10.62 9.67
CA HIS A 56 0.02 9.24 10.14
C HIS A 56 0.93 8.42 9.22
N LEU A 57 1.41 7.29 9.73
CA LEU A 57 2.09 6.26 8.97
C LEU A 57 1.07 5.23 8.46
N VAL A 58 1.02 5.02 7.15
CA VAL A 58 0.37 3.90 6.47
C VAL A 58 1.43 2.83 6.26
N TYR A 59 1.34 1.72 6.97
CA TYR A 59 2.33 0.64 6.91
C TYR A 59 1.67 -0.74 6.98
N GLY A 60 2.31 -1.72 6.36
CA GLY A 60 1.81 -3.09 6.32
C GLY A 60 2.41 -3.89 5.17
N TYR A 61 1.67 -4.91 4.75
CA TYR A 61 1.97 -5.71 3.57
C TYR A 61 0.72 -5.90 2.72
N THR A 62 0.91 -6.16 1.43
CA THR A 62 -0.17 -6.37 0.47
C THR A 62 -0.76 -7.78 0.54
N SER A 63 -1.91 -8.01 -0.09
CA SER A 63 -2.41 -9.35 -0.37
C SER A 63 -1.48 -10.11 -1.33
N LYS A 64 -1.80 -11.39 -1.56
CA LYS A 64 -1.30 -12.15 -2.71
C LYS A 64 -1.65 -11.45 -4.05
N PRO A 65 -0.94 -11.77 -5.15
CA PRO A 65 -1.17 -11.16 -6.45
C PRO A 65 -2.57 -11.48 -7.00
N ILE A 66 -3.21 -10.50 -7.63
CA ILE A 66 -4.41 -10.69 -8.44
C ILE A 66 -4.03 -10.48 -9.91
N TYR A 67 -4.01 -11.57 -10.67
CA TYR A 67 -3.59 -11.57 -12.06
C TYR A 67 -4.70 -11.08 -13.01
N LEU A 68 -4.29 -10.23 -13.94
CA LEU A 68 -5.09 -9.79 -15.08
C LEU A 68 -4.96 -10.80 -16.24
N PRO A 69 -5.88 -10.78 -17.23
CA PRO A 69 -5.83 -11.71 -18.37
C PRO A 69 -4.54 -11.63 -19.22
N ASP A 70 -3.80 -10.52 -19.14
CA ASP A 70 -2.54 -10.30 -19.86
C ASP A 70 -1.29 -10.72 -19.05
N GLY A 71 -1.48 -11.31 -17.87
CA GLY A 71 -0.40 -11.79 -17.01
C GLY A 71 0.18 -10.74 -16.06
N ARG A 72 -0.16 -9.46 -16.19
CA ARG A 72 0.20 -8.44 -15.18
C ARG A 72 -0.60 -8.67 -13.90
N HIS A 73 -0.12 -8.17 -12.77
CA HIS A 73 -0.85 -8.28 -11.51
C HIS A 73 -0.82 -6.98 -10.71
N TYR A 74 -1.73 -6.90 -9.75
CA TYR A 74 -1.80 -5.89 -8.70
C TYR A 74 -2.12 -6.59 -7.37
N HIS A 75 -2.01 -5.86 -6.27
CA HIS A 75 -2.35 -6.38 -4.95
C HIS A 75 -3.38 -5.50 -4.26
N LEU A 76 -4.12 -6.07 -3.32
CA LEU A 76 -4.92 -5.31 -2.38
C LEU A 76 -4.08 -4.94 -1.17
N PHE A 77 -4.45 -3.86 -0.49
CA PHE A 77 -3.88 -3.51 0.80
C PHE A 77 -4.96 -2.90 1.69
N SER A 78 -4.82 -3.09 2.99
CA SER A 78 -5.70 -2.49 4.00
C SER A 78 -5.05 -2.53 5.37
N GLY A 79 -5.46 -1.63 6.25
CA GLY A 79 -4.99 -1.61 7.63
C GLY A 79 -5.47 -0.40 8.38
N ARG A 80 -4.80 -0.13 9.49
CA ARG A 80 -4.96 1.09 10.28
C ARG A 80 -3.65 1.86 10.28
N THR A 81 -3.72 3.17 10.23
CA THR A 81 -2.54 4.02 10.37
C THR A 81 -1.95 3.93 11.78
N SER A 82 -0.75 4.48 11.98
CA SER A 82 -0.26 4.76 13.34
C SER A 82 -1.20 5.70 14.10
N GLU A 83 -1.09 5.67 15.43
CA GLU A 83 -1.76 6.61 16.33
C GLU A 83 -0.91 7.87 16.47
N ASP A 84 -1.45 9.02 16.06
CA ASP A 84 -0.73 10.29 16.06
C ASP A 84 -1.66 11.47 16.41
N GLY A 85 -1.07 12.66 16.48
CA GLY A 85 -1.79 13.91 16.75
C GLY A 85 -2.05 14.16 18.24
N ARG A 86 -2.48 15.39 18.57
CA ARG A 86 -2.74 15.77 19.98
C ARG A 86 -3.94 15.05 20.57
N ASN A 87 -4.95 14.78 19.76
CA ASN A 87 -6.16 14.04 20.17
C ASN A 87 -6.02 12.52 20.00
N CYS A 88 -4.80 12.04 19.72
CA CYS A 88 -4.41 10.63 19.55
C CYS A 88 -5.48 9.75 18.90
N HIS A 89 -5.40 9.61 17.58
CA HIS A 89 -6.29 8.74 16.83
C HIS A 89 -5.55 8.08 15.67
N CYS A 90 -6.24 7.15 15.00
CA CYS A 90 -5.80 6.52 13.78
C CYS A 90 -6.97 6.41 12.80
N HIS A 91 -6.65 6.15 11.53
CA HIS A 91 -7.64 5.95 10.49
C HIS A 91 -7.50 4.57 9.85
N GLU A 92 -8.59 4.06 9.30
CA GLU A 92 -8.56 2.91 8.41
C GLU A 92 -8.11 3.34 7.01
N TYR A 93 -7.42 2.44 6.31
CA TYR A 93 -7.09 2.61 4.90
C TYR A 93 -7.33 1.28 4.17
N ARG A 94 -7.69 1.37 2.88
CA ARG A 94 -7.77 0.23 1.97
C ARG A 94 -7.64 0.68 0.52
N GLY A 95 -7.16 -0.20 -0.35
CA GLY A 95 -7.04 0.09 -1.77
C GLY A 95 -6.46 -1.07 -2.56
N ALA A 96 -6.16 -0.78 -3.82
CA ALA A 96 -5.44 -1.66 -4.73
C ALA A 96 -4.19 -0.92 -5.21
N THR A 97 -3.08 -1.64 -5.37
CA THR A 97 -1.86 -1.10 -5.95
C THR A 97 -2.04 -0.89 -7.46
N SER A 98 -1.11 -0.16 -8.09
CA SER A 98 -0.99 -0.17 -9.55
C SER A 98 -0.56 -1.55 -10.06
N ILE A 99 -0.42 -1.71 -11.37
CA ILE A 99 0.42 -2.80 -11.92
C ILE A 99 1.86 -2.69 -11.40
N GLY A 100 2.59 -3.81 -11.42
CA GLY A 100 4.00 -3.86 -11.04
C GLY A 100 4.92 -3.18 -12.05
N TYR A 101 5.99 -2.55 -11.57
CA TYR A 101 7.06 -1.94 -12.36
C TYR A 101 8.41 -2.55 -11.98
N PRO A 102 9.27 -2.87 -12.96
CA PRO A 102 10.59 -3.44 -12.70
C PRO A 102 11.43 -2.47 -11.85
N TYR A 103 12.26 -3.04 -10.97
CA TYR A 103 13.24 -2.28 -10.18
C TYR A 103 14.50 -1.93 -10.99
#